data_AF-A0A0Q4FZG2-F1
#
_entry.id   AF-A0A0Q4FZG2-F1
#
_cell.length_a   1.000
_cell.length_b   1.000
_cell.length_c   1.000
_cell.angle_alpha   90.00
_cell.angle_beta   90.00
_cell.angle_gamma   90.00
#
_symmetry.space_group_name_H-M   'P 1'
#
loop_
_entity.id
_entity.type
_entity.pdbx_description
1 polymer ?
#
loop_
_entity_poly.entity_id
_entity_poly.type
_entity_poly.pdbx_seq_one_letter_code
_entity_poly.pdbx_strand_id
1 'polypeptide(L)'
;MCRRELAQRKWTEVGCYTVGAQSGATIHRAGLQALLAAVGTEGVDVVFADAIDRVLRSQADIASLYERLKFRGILLVTRKEGEVGALQISMMGTINAEQIAATSLKTRDALIKRHAMGKNPGGTAYGYEKRIAYDLNGERTRGLQQIAPAQAAIVVRIFEDYAAGISPGSIVRRLNEEGVSSPRSG
;
A
#
# COMPACT_ATOMS: atom_id res chain seq x y z
N MET A 1 25.12 5.24 -6.40
CA MET A 1 25.63 3.98 -6.97
C MET A 1 25.60 3.99 -8.49
N CYS A 2 24.50 4.39 -9.14
CA CYS A 2 24.39 4.44 -10.60
C CYS A 2 25.52 5.22 -11.31
N ARG A 3 25.89 6.43 -10.82
CA ARG A 3 26.99 7.22 -11.40
C ARG A 3 28.34 6.50 -11.47
N ARG A 4 28.62 5.63 -10.49
CA ARG A 4 29.87 4.83 -10.47
C ARG A 4 29.87 3.78 -11.59
N GLU A 5 28.72 3.18 -11.87
CA GLU A 5 28.59 2.21 -12.96
C GLU A 5 28.60 2.86 -14.34
N LEU A 6 28.01 4.05 -14.48
CA LEU A 6 28.11 4.84 -15.72
C LEU A 6 29.57 5.09 -16.10
N ALA A 7 30.39 5.49 -15.11
CA ALA A 7 31.82 5.70 -15.32
C ALA A 7 32.56 4.41 -15.74
N GLN A 8 32.22 3.27 -15.16
CA GLN A 8 32.82 1.97 -15.53
C GLN A 8 32.45 1.55 -16.96
N ARG A 9 31.21 1.81 -17.38
CA ARG A 9 30.71 1.50 -18.72
C ARG A 9 31.07 2.56 -19.77
N LYS A 10 31.75 3.65 -19.36
CA LYS A 10 32.09 4.81 -20.20
C LYS A 10 30.85 5.46 -20.82
N TRP A 11 29.74 5.49 -20.08
CA TRP A 11 28.50 6.14 -20.49
C TRP A 11 28.44 7.57 -19.95
N THR A 12 27.89 8.48 -20.75
CA THR A 12 27.70 9.88 -20.38
C THR A 12 26.30 10.08 -19.80
N GLU A 13 26.21 10.70 -18.62
CA GLU A 13 24.92 11.08 -18.02
C GLU A 13 24.34 12.28 -18.77
N VAL A 14 23.25 12.09 -19.51
CA VAL A 14 22.50 13.17 -20.18
C VAL A 14 21.49 13.81 -19.22
N GLY A 15 20.94 13.03 -18.30
CA GLY A 15 20.02 13.50 -17.26
C GLY A 15 19.84 12.49 -16.14
N CYS A 16 19.39 12.98 -14.97
CA CYS A 16 19.09 12.15 -13.80
C CYS A 16 17.72 12.49 -13.26
N TYR A 17 16.84 11.48 -13.23
CA TYR A 17 15.46 11.62 -12.81
C TYR A 17 15.22 10.79 -11.55
N THR A 18 14.80 11.45 -10.48
CA THR A 18 14.50 10.75 -9.22
C THR A 18 13.03 10.43 -9.14
N VAL A 19 12.71 9.14 -9.05
CA VAL A 19 11.35 8.67 -8.74
C VAL A 19 11.26 8.57 -7.22
N GLY A 20 10.67 9.60 -6.59
CA GLY A 20 10.56 9.66 -5.12
C GLY A 20 9.76 8.48 -4.55
N ALA A 21 10.27 7.89 -3.47
CA ALA A 21 9.57 6.87 -2.69
C ALA A 21 8.92 7.50 -1.45
N GLN A 22 7.80 8.22 -1.59
CA GLN A 22 7.01 8.67 -0.44
C GLN A 22 5.50 8.74 -0.73
N SER A 23 4.77 7.88 -0.01
CA SER A 23 3.37 7.93 0.49
C SER A 23 2.24 8.71 -0.21
N GLY A 24 2.34 9.07 -1.49
CA GLY A 24 1.24 9.67 -2.22
C GLY A 24 1.20 9.16 -3.66
N ALA A 25 0.07 8.60 -4.08
CA ALA A 25 -0.15 8.07 -5.44
C ALA A 25 0.17 9.07 -6.57
N THR A 26 0.27 10.37 -6.25
CA THR A 26 0.43 11.47 -7.20
C THR A 26 1.89 11.84 -7.50
N ILE A 27 2.81 11.67 -6.54
CA ILE A 27 4.22 12.13 -6.67
C ILE A 27 5.07 11.17 -7.52
N HIS A 28 4.71 9.88 -7.57
CA HIS A 28 5.38 8.87 -8.38
C HIS A 28 5.42 9.20 -9.89
N ARG A 29 4.52 10.06 -10.37
CA ARG A 29 4.39 10.35 -11.81
C ARG A 29 5.35 11.42 -12.31
N ALA A 30 5.78 12.40 -11.50
CA ALA A 30 6.54 13.54 -12.00
C ALA A 30 7.93 13.15 -12.56
N GLY A 31 8.71 12.37 -11.80
CA GLY A 31 10.04 11.92 -12.23
C GLY A 31 10.01 10.98 -13.43
N LEU A 32 9.03 10.07 -13.48
CA LEU A 32 8.83 9.18 -14.62
C LEU A 32 8.40 9.96 -15.88
N GLN A 33 7.47 10.91 -15.74
CA GLN A 33 7.00 11.71 -16.86
C GLN A 33 8.12 12.60 -17.42
N ALA A 34 8.96 13.17 -16.55
CA ALA A 34 10.15 13.91 -16.97
C ALA A 34 11.13 13.02 -17.76
N LEU A 35 11.39 11.80 -17.29
CA LEU A 35 12.18 10.81 -18.02
C LEU A 35 11.56 10.50 -19.40
N LEU A 36 10.26 10.20 -19.44
CA LEU A 36 9.55 9.87 -20.68
C LEU A 36 9.53 11.04 -21.69
N ALA A 37 9.47 12.28 -21.19
CA ALA A 37 9.56 13.49 -22.00
C ALA A 37 10.96 13.66 -22.59
N ALA A 38 12.02 13.51 -21.77
CA ALA A 38 13.41 13.62 -22.22
C ALA A 38 13.77 12.55 -23.25
N VAL A 39 13.34 11.31 -23.03
CA VAL A 39 13.45 10.20 -23.99
C VAL A 39 12.73 10.49 -25.31
N GLY A 40 11.78 11.44 -25.33
CA GLY A 40 11.08 11.87 -26.53
C GLY A 40 11.76 12.99 -27.32
N THR A 41 12.70 13.72 -26.71
CA THR A 41 13.29 14.95 -27.29
C THR A 41 14.81 14.89 -27.44
N GLU A 42 15.49 14.09 -26.61
CA GLU A 42 16.94 13.98 -26.56
C GLU A 42 17.43 12.69 -27.22
N GLY A 43 18.64 12.72 -27.77
CA GLY A 43 19.34 11.52 -28.24
C GLY A 43 19.83 10.70 -27.05
N VAL A 44 19.01 9.75 -26.60
CA VAL A 44 19.31 8.86 -25.47
C VAL A 44 19.33 7.42 -25.96
N ASP A 45 20.46 6.73 -25.79
CA ASP A 45 20.60 5.31 -26.20
C ASP A 45 20.18 4.33 -25.08
N VAL A 46 20.32 4.74 -23.82
CA VAL A 46 20.12 3.87 -22.66
C VAL A 46 19.44 4.61 -21.51
N VAL A 47 18.39 4.00 -20.95
CA VAL A 47 17.83 4.35 -19.65
C VAL A 47 18.41 3.42 -18.60
N PHE A 48 19.08 4.00 -17.59
CA PHE A 48 19.77 3.24 -16.55
C PHE A 48 19.14 3.43 -15.16
N ALA A 49 18.95 2.33 -14.42
CA ALA A 49 18.43 2.35 -13.04
C ALA A 49 19.13 1.35 -12.10
N ASP A 50 18.91 1.47 -10.79
CA ASP A 50 19.50 0.52 -9.81
C ASP A 50 18.85 -0.87 -9.90
N ALA A 51 17.52 -0.90 -10.04
CA ALA A 51 16.74 -2.12 -10.18
C ALA A 51 15.36 -1.79 -10.76
N ILE A 52 14.69 -2.78 -11.34
CA ILE A 52 13.38 -2.56 -11.99
C ILE A 52 12.31 -2.07 -11.00
N ASP A 53 12.29 -2.59 -9.77
CA ASP A 53 11.37 -2.19 -8.69
C ASP A 53 11.58 -0.75 -8.20
N ARG A 54 12.72 -0.12 -8.56
CA ARG A 54 13.04 1.28 -8.28
C ARG A 54 12.58 2.23 -9.38
N VAL A 55 12.40 1.73 -10.59
CA VAL A 55 11.88 2.53 -11.69
C VAL A 55 10.38 2.73 -11.46
N LEU A 56 9.64 1.63 -11.23
CA LEU A 56 8.18 1.66 -11.14
C LEU A 56 7.65 0.55 -10.21
N ARG A 57 6.61 0.89 -9.43
CA ARG A 57 5.93 -0.05 -8.50
C ARG A 57 4.77 -0.81 -9.16
N SER A 58 4.24 -0.30 -10.27
CA SER A 58 3.13 -0.91 -10.99
C SER A 58 3.63 -1.60 -12.24
N GLN A 59 3.19 -2.83 -12.46
CA GLN A 59 3.48 -3.61 -13.67
C GLN A 59 3.00 -2.89 -14.94
N ALA A 60 1.86 -2.20 -14.87
CA ALA A 60 1.33 -1.44 -16.01
C ALA A 60 2.28 -0.30 -16.42
N ASP A 61 2.91 0.35 -15.44
CA ASP A 61 3.84 1.43 -15.72
C ASP A 61 5.14 0.86 -16.32
N ILE A 62 5.67 -0.26 -15.79
CA ILE A 62 6.91 -0.90 -16.31
C ILE A 62 6.74 -1.31 -17.77
N ALA A 63 5.62 -1.99 -18.09
CA ALA A 63 5.34 -2.43 -19.45
C ALA A 63 5.19 -1.23 -20.40
N SER A 64 4.48 -0.17 -19.97
CA SER A 64 4.33 1.03 -20.80
C SER A 64 5.65 1.77 -21.02
N LEU A 65 6.54 1.82 -20.03
CA LEU A 65 7.88 2.41 -20.19
C LEU A 65 8.70 1.59 -21.19
N TYR A 66 8.74 0.27 -21.01
CA TYR A 66 9.50 -0.62 -21.89
C TYR A 66 9.06 -0.53 -23.35
N GLU A 67 7.76 -0.55 -23.63
CA GLU A 67 7.25 -0.43 -25.01
C GLU A 67 7.64 0.90 -25.66
N ARG A 68 7.61 2.00 -24.89
CA ARG A 68 8.04 3.34 -25.38
C ARG A 68 9.54 3.40 -25.68
N LEU A 69 10.36 2.77 -24.85
CA LEU A 69 11.81 2.70 -25.05
C LEU A 69 12.14 1.82 -26.26
N LYS A 70 11.53 0.63 -26.33
CA LYS A 70 11.69 -0.33 -27.42
C LYS A 70 11.31 0.26 -28.77
N PHE A 71 10.19 1.00 -28.85
CA PHE A 71 9.76 1.67 -30.09
C PHE A 71 10.81 2.66 -30.61
N ARG A 72 11.62 3.25 -29.73
CA ARG A 72 12.68 4.20 -30.06
C ARG A 72 14.07 3.57 -30.16
N GLY A 73 14.18 2.24 -29.99
CA GLY A 73 15.48 1.54 -29.98
C GLY A 73 16.34 1.82 -28.74
N ILE A 74 15.74 2.31 -27.65
CA ILE A 74 16.44 2.69 -26.42
C ILE A 74 16.48 1.49 -25.47
N LEU A 75 17.66 1.17 -24.95
CA LEU A 75 17.83 0.05 -24.03
C LEU A 75 17.42 0.43 -22.62
N LEU A 76 16.68 -0.46 -21.94
CA LEU A 76 16.46 -0.37 -20.50
C LEU A 76 17.47 -1.25 -19.80
N VAL A 77 18.37 -0.66 -19.01
CA VAL A 77 19.42 -1.39 -18.30
C VAL A 77 19.34 -1.09 -16.81
N THR A 78 19.55 -2.11 -16.00
CA THR A 78 19.59 -1.99 -14.54
C THR A 78 20.88 -2.56 -13.98
N ARG A 79 21.26 -2.13 -12.79
CA ARG A 79 22.41 -2.69 -12.09
C ARG A 79 22.17 -4.14 -11.67
N LYS A 80 20.98 -4.46 -11.16
CA LYS A 80 20.67 -5.79 -10.63
C LYS A 80 20.35 -6.81 -11.72
N GLU A 81 19.51 -6.44 -12.68
CA GLU A 81 18.99 -7.38 -13.69
C GLU A 81 19.75 -7.30 -15.02
N GLY A 82 20.59 -6.29 -15.23
CA GLY A 82 21.27 -6.07 -16.50
C GLY A 82 20.32 -5.45 -17.53
N GLU A 83 20.52 -5.78 -18.82
CA GLU A 83 19.59 -5.36 -19.86
C GLU A 83 18.24 -6.06 -19.67
N VAL A 84 17.18 -5.25 -19.67
CA VAL A 84 15.83 -5.69 -19.34
C VAL A 84 15.05 -5.98 -20.61
N GLY A 85 14.68 -7.24 -20.79
CA GLY A 85 13.89 -7.72 -21.93
C GLY A 85 12.41 -7.94 -21.63
N ALA A 86 11.61 -8.08 -22.70
CA ALA A 86 10.16 -8.34 -22.62
C ALA A 86 9.82 -9.58 -21.76
N LEU A 87 10.63 -10.64 -21.85
CA LEU A 87 10.43 -11.87 -21.08
C LEU A 87 10.58 -11.61 -19.57
N GLN A 88 11.63 -10.91 -19.16
CA GLN A 88 11.87 -10.60 -17.74
C GLN A 88 10.73 -9.74 -17.18
N ILE A 89 10.29 -8.72 -17.92
CA ILE A 89 9.15 -7.87 -17.57
C ILE A 89 7.88 -8.70 -17.34
N SER A 90 7.60 -9.63 -18.26
CA SER A 90 6.42 -10.50 -18.17
C SER A 90 6.50 -11.42 -16.95
N MET A 91 7.66 -12.05 -16.72
CA MET A 91 7.87 -12.96 -15.59
C MET A 91 7.75 -12.26 -14.24
N MET A 92 8.32 -11.06 -14.08
CA MET A 92 8.19 -10.30 -12.85
C MET A 92 6.75 -9.93 -12.53
N GLY A 93 5.94 -9.68 -13.55
CA GLY A 93 4.50 -9.49 -13.41
C GLY A 93 3.83 -10.65 -12.70
N THR A 94 4.07 -11.87 -13.21
CA THR A 94 3.54 -13.11 -12.62
C THR A 94 4.07 -13.32 -11.20
N ILE A 95 5.37 -13.15 -10.98
CA ILE A 95 6.00 -13.32 -9.65
C ILE A 95 5.38 -12.36 -8.63
N ASN A 96 5.21 -11.08 -9.00
CA ASN A 96 4.60 -10.09 -8.12
C ASN A 96 3.14 -10.42 -7.80
N ALA A 97 2.36 -10.87 -8.79
CA ALA A 97 0.99 -11.30 -8.59
C ALA A 97 0.89 -12.48 -7.60
N GLU A 98 1.73 -13.49 -7.77
CA GLU A 98 1.81 -14.63 -6.84
C GLU A 98 2.24 -14.20 -5.44
N GLN A 99 3.19 -13.27 -5.32
CA GLN A 99 3.64 -12.76 -4.03
C GLN A 99 2.55 -11.96 -3.30
N ILE A 100 1.76 -11.16 -4.03
CA ILE A 100 0.59 -10.47 -3.47
C ILE A 100 -0.45 -11.48 -2.98
N ALA A 101 -0.73 -12.52 -3.77
CA ALA A 101 -1.67 -13.58 -3.40
C ALA A 101 -1.20 -14.33 -2.15
N ALA A 102 0.06 -14.76 -2.12
CA ALA A 102 0.67 -15.43 -0.97
C ALA A 102 0.67 -14.55 0.28
N THR A 103 0.95 -13.25 0.14
CA THR A 103 0.90 -12.29 1.25
C THR A 103 -0.51 -12.09 1.78
N SER A 104 -1.50 -12.05 0.88
CA SER A 104 -2.92 -11.95 1.25
C SER A 104 -3.38 -13.18 2.03
N LEU A 105 -2.97 -14.38 1.58
CA LEU A 105 -3.26 -15.64 2.28
C LEU A 105 -2.64 -15.67 3.67
N LYS A 106 -1.34 -15.36 3.80
CA LYS A 106 -0.65 -15.30 5.09
C LYS A 106 -1.29 -14.28 6.04
N THR A 107 -1.70 -13.13 5.52
CA THR A 107 -2.43 -12.11 6.31
C THR A 107 -3.74 -12.69 6.83
N ARG A 108 -4.54 -13.33 5.97
CA ARG A 108 -5.80 -13.96 6.36
C ARG A 108 -5.59 -15.02 7.45
N ASP A 109 -4.63 -15.91 7.27
CA ASP A 109 -4.31 -16.95 8.25
C ASP A 109 -3.88 -16.36 9.59
N ALA A 110 -3.08 -15.28 9.57
CA ALA A 110 -2.68 -14.58 10.78
C ALA A 110 -3.86 -13.92 11.50
N LEU A 111 -4.83 -13.37 10.77
CA LEU A 111 -6.06 -12.81 11.34
C LEU A 111 -6.93 -13.91 11.96
N ILE A 112 -7.09 -15.06 11.28
CA ILE A 112 -7.84 -16.21 11.80
C ILE A 112 -7.18 -16.73 13.08
N LYS A 113 -5.85 -16.91 13.08
CA LYS A 113 -5.10 -17.36 14.26
C LYS A 113 -5.25 -16.38 15.44
N ARG A 114 -5.22 -15.07 15.18
CA ARG A 114 -5.47 -14.06 16.22
C ARG A 114 -6.87 -14.17 16.80
N HIS A 115 -7.87 -14.33 15.95
CA HIS A 115 -9.26 -14.49 16.38
C HIS A 115 -9.44 -15.76 17.23
N ALA A 116 -8.86 -16.89 16.81
CA ALA A 116 -8.89 -18.14 17.56
C ALA A 116 -8.23 -18.04 18.96
N MET A 117 -7.25 -17.13 19.12
CA MET A 117 -6.64 -16.81 20.41
C MET A 117 -7.45 -15.81 21.26
N GLY A 118 -8.68 -15.47 20.86
CA GLY A 118 -9.51 -14.47 21.53
C GLY A 118 -8.97 -13.03 21.42
N LYS A 119 -8.06 -12.77 20.46
CA LYS A 119 -7.47 -11.45 20.24
C LYS A 119 -8.19 -10.75 19.09
N ASN A 120 -8.32 -9.43 19.17
CA ASN A 120 -8.86 -8.64 18.07
C ASN A 120 -7.90 -8.66 16.87
N PRO A 121 -8.32 -9.18 15.71
CA PRO A 121 -7.50 -9.19 14.50
C PRO A 121 -7.44 -7.81 13.80
N GLY A 122 -8.34 -6.89 14.11
CA GLY A 122 -8.49 -5.59 13.43
C GLY A 122 -8.35 -4.36 14.33
N GLY A 123 -8.97 -3.26 13.90
CA GLY A 123 -9.07 -2.02 14.69
C GLY A 123 -10.08 -2.13 15.84
N THR A 124 -10.03 -1.20 16.78
CA THR A 124 -11.03 -1.13 17.85
C THR A 124 -12.35 -0.58 17.30
N ALA A 125 -13.42 -1.38 17.39
CA ALA A 125 -14.77 -0.96 17.04
C ALA A 125 -15.40 -0.12 18.16
N TYR A 126 -16.36 0.75 17.83
CA TYR A 126 -17.16 1.47 18.81
C TYR A 126 -17.96 0.49 19.68
N GLY A 127 -18.04 0.76 20.99
CA GLY A 127 -18.57 -0.22 21.95
C GLY A 127 -17.50 -1.10 22.59
N TYR A 128 -16.25 -1.03 22.12
CA TYR A 128 -15.12 -1.77 22.66
C TYR A 128 -13.94 -0.83 22.94
N GLU A 129 -13.10 -1.23 23.89
CA GLU A 129 -11.85 -0.55 24.22
C GLU A 129 -10.69 -1.54 24.36
N LYS A 130 -9.45 -1.03 24.28
CA LYS A 130 -8.25 -1.86 24.42
C LYS A 130 -8.09 -2.27 25.88
N ARG A 131 -8.00 -3.57 26.15
CA ARG A 131 -7.71 -4.09 27.49
C ARG A 131 -6.21 -4.25 27.66
N ILE A 132 -5.67 -3.68 28.73
CA ILE A 132 -4.28 -3.89 29.13
C ILE A 132 -4.26 -5.06 30.11
N ALA A 133 -3.55 -6.13 29.73
CA ALA A 133 -3.29 -7.27 30.63
C ALA A 133 -1.84 -7.71 30.46
N TYR A 134 -1.32 -8.37 31.48
CA TYR A 134 0.03 -8.91 31.53
C TYR A 134 -0.05 -10.43 31.69
N ASP A 135 0.88 -11.14 31.07
CA ASP A 135 1.01 -12.58 31.25
C ASP A 135 1.77 -12.92 32.54
N LEU A 136 1.95 -14.22 32.80
CA LEU A 136 2.64 -14.74 33.99
C LEU A 136 4.13 -14.32 34.05
N ASN A 137 4.71 -13.88 32.93
CA ASN A 137 6.09 -13.42 32.85
C ASN A 137 6.20 -11.89 32.97
N GLY A 138 5.08 -11.19 33.20
CA GLY A 138 5.04 -9.73 33.28
C GLY A 138 5.05 -9.03 31.92
N GLU A 139 4.91 -9.77 30.81
CA GLU A 139 4.88 -9.20 29.46
C GLU A 139 3.47 -8.76 29.07
N ARG A 140 3.37 -7.63 28.37
CA ARG A 140 2.07 -7.06 27.98
C ARG A 140 1.39 -7.93 26.93
N THR A 141 0.22 -8.46 27.27
CA THR A 141 -0.63 -9.20 26.32
C THR A 141 -1.30 -8.22 25.36
N ARG A 142 -0.85 -8.23 24.10
CA ARG A 142 -1.38 -7.38 23.03
C ARG A 142 -2.61 -7.99 22.37
N GLY A 143 -3.51 -7.12 21.89
CA GLY A 143 -4.67 -7.51 21.10
C GLY A 143 -5.91 -7.89 21.91
N LEU A 144 -5.89 -7.70 23.23
CA LEU A 144 -7.09 -7.88 24.06
C LEU A 144 -8.00 -6.66 23.97
N GLN A 145 -9.30 -6.92 24.08
CA GLN A 145 -10.33 -5.91 24.16
C GLN A 145 -11.32 -6.24 25.26
N GLN A 146 -12.04 -5.21 25.70
CA GLN A 146 -13.17 -5.32 26.60
C GLN A 146 -14.31 -4.43 26.11
N ILE A 147 -15.52 -4.72 26.57
CA ILE A 147 -16.71 -3.93 26.27
C ILE A 147 -16.58 -2.58 26.98
N ALA A 148 -16.83 -1.49 26.27
CA ALA A 148 -16.99 -0.15 26.84
C ALA A 148 -18.49 0.06 27.10
N PRO A 149 -19.01 -0.11 28.33
CA PRO A 149 -20.44 -0.28 28.59
C PRO A 149 -21.31 0.88 28.06
N ALA A 150 -20.84 2.11 28.23
CA ALA A 150 -21.56 3.30 27.77
C ALA A 150 -21.74 3.32 26.23
N GLN A 151 -20.68 3.00 25.48
CA GLN A 151 -20.75 2.92 24.01
C GLN A 151 -21.52 1.70 23.54
N ALA A 152 -21.38 0.56 24.23
CA ALA A 152 -22.09 -0.66 23.90
C ALA A 152 -23.61 -0.51 24.07
N ALA A 153 -24.05 0.21 25.11
CA ALA A 153 -25.48 0.53 25.31
C ALA A 153 -26.06 1.33 24.13
N ILE A 154 -25.29 2.26 23.56
CA ILE A 154 -25.70 3.00 22.36
C ILE A 154 -25.85 2.06 21.16
N VAL A 155 -24.90 1.14 20.96
CA VAL A 155 -24.98 0.15 19.87
C VAL A 155 -26.23 -0.73 20.02
N VAL A 156 -26.47 -1.27 21.21
CA VAL A 156 -27.67 -2.08 21.50
C VAL A 156 -28.95 -1.29 21.18
N ARG A 157 -29.05 -0.06 21.68
CA ARG A 157 -30.18 0.84 21.41
C ARG A 157 -30.40 1.09 19.91
N ILE A 158 -29.34 1.31 19.13
CA ILE A 158 -29.46 1.51 17.68
C ILE A 158 -30.11 0.30 17.01
N PHE A 159 -29.71 -0.92 17.39
CA PHE A 159 -30.30 -2.15 16.84
C PHE A 159 -31.75 -2.35 17.29
N GLU A 160 -32.07 -2.04 18.55
CA GLU A 160 -33.45 -2.09 19.07
C GLU A 160 -34.36 -1.08 18.36
N ASP A 161 -33.93 0.17 18.24
CA ASP A 161 -34.68 1.23 17.54
C ASP A 161 -34.94 0.84 16.07
N TYR A 162 -33.92 0.28 15.41
CA TYR A 162 -34.06 -0.18 14.03
C TYR A 162 -35.03 -1.37 13.91
N ALA A 163 -34.94 -2.34 14.82
CA ALA A 163 -35.86 -3.48 14.87
C ALA A 163 -37.31 -3.04 15.17
N ALA A 164 -37.49 -1.95 15.91
CA ALA A 164 -38.78 -1.30 16.16
C ALA A 164 -39.32 -0.49 14.96
N GLY A 165 -38.61 -0.47 13.82
CA GLY A 165 -39.03 0.19 12.59
C GLY A 165 -38.66 1.68 12.50
N ILE A 166 -37.82 2.18 13.41
CA ILE A 166 -37.34 3.57 13.33
C ILE A 166 -36.31 3.68 12.20
N SER A 167 -36.51 4.65 11.31
CA SER A 167 -35.59 4.86 10.18
C SER A 167 -34.17 5.23 10.65
N PRO A 168 -33.10 4.75 9.97
CA PRO A 168 -31.71 5.09 10.32
C PRO A 168 -31.45 6.59 10.44
N GLY A 169 -32.06 7.41 9.57
CA GLY A 169 -31.92 8.87 9.63
C GLY A 169 -32.52 9.48 10.91
N SER A 170 -33.63 8.93 11.40
CA SER A 170 -34.23 9.37 12.67
C SER A 170 -33.38 8.96 13.87
N ILE A 171 -32.79 7.76 13.85
CA ILE A 171 -31.86 7.29 14.89
C ILE A 171 -30.65 8.21 14.98
N VAL A 172 -30.01 8.51 13.84
CA VAL A 172 -28.86 9.42 13.78
C VAL A 172 -29.22 10.81 14.32
N ARG A 173 -30.37 11.36 13.91
CA ARG A 173 -30.82 12.68 14.38
C ARG A 173 -30.96 12.72 15.90
N ARG A 174 -31.61 11.72 16.51
CA ARG A 174 -31.77 11.65 17.97
C ARG A 174 -30.43 11.55 18.69
N LEU A 175 -29.54 10.68 18.22
CA LEU A 175 -28.21 10.52 18.82
C LEU A 175 -27.39 11.82 18.76
N ASN A 176 -27.51 12.57 17.67
CA ASN A 176 -26.86 13.88 17.53
C ASN A 176 -27.48 14.92 18.47
N GLU A 177 -28.82 14.97 18.60
CA GLU A 177 -29.54 15.84 19.53
C GLU A 177 -29.16 15.55 21.00
N GLU A 178 -28.87 14.30 21.33
CA GLU A 178 -28.39 13.85 22.64
C GLU A 178 -26.88 14.06 22.88
N GLY A 179 -26.14 14.53 21.87
CA GLY A 179 -24.71 14.79 21.99
C GLY A 179 -23.83 13.53 22.04
N VAL A 180 -24.29 12.41 21.46
CA VAL A 180 -23.53 11.16 21.46
C VAL A 180 -22.30 11.27 20.55
N SER A 181 -21.10 11.13 21.13
CA SER A 181 -19.83 11.23 20.39
C SER A 181 -19.64 10.12 19.36
N SER A 182 -19.24 10.50 18.14
CA SER A 182 -18.91 9.57 17.06
C SER A 182 -17.53 8.89 17.26
N PRO A 183 -17.31 7.69 16.68
CA PRO A 183 -16.06 6.93 16.85
C PRO A 183 -14.83 7.57 16.20
N ARG A 184 -15.04 8.37 15.15
CA ARG A 184 -14.06 9.23 14.51
C ARG A 184 -14.70 10.62 14.49
N SER A 185 -13.95 11.63 14.93
CA SER A 185 -14.34 13.04 14.78
C SER A 185 -14.73 13.26 13.32
N GLY A 186 -16.02 13.40 13.08
CA GLY A 186 -16.60 13.75 11.79
C GLY A 186 -16.49 15.24 11.55
#